data_AF-A0A2V8DTU4-F1
#
_entry.id   AF-A0A2V8DTU4-F1
#
_cell.length_a   1.000
_cell.length_b   1.000
_cell.length_c   1.000
_cell.angle_alpha   90.00
_cell.angle_beta   90.00
_cell.angle_gamma   90.00
#
_symmetry.space_group_name_H-M   'P 1'
#
loop_
_entity.id
_entity.type
_entity.pdbx_description
1 polymer ?
#
loop_
_entity_poly.entity_id
_entity_poly.type
_entity_poly.pdbx_seq_one_letter_code
_entity_poly.pdbx_strand_id
1 'polypeptide(L)'
;MRRSISLAVATLCISLAAPAGTSPIAAENPLRISLVLPSRATIANSVFVAAQVSGDVIGVQFSLDGASLGEPVSNPPFRVNFDTTRGSNGRHVLGAIARDTSGNTVRSEAVTVDVANRLEWFSAFTPLRQLFVSSTGTGTGESSSSPMSLSAAVATARPGDLYWLLGGTYGVGHLILTRAGTETEPIAYRAVSGERVTIDGTVTVNAADNWIWGLEISGQHAAGNDGIELRAAGARAINNVIHDVAGNGIGAWNLGARQVIYGNVLYGGVETPLEQRGHLVYTQNDFRAYGYKYFIGNTFVDPPQRACNLAVDSRSGAVTSASACFAFQAYTEGNLVTGMHL
;
A
#
# COMPACT_ATOMS: atom_id res chain seq x y z
N MET A 1 66.56 7.16 -100.35
CA MET A 1 65.91 5.86 -100.11
C MET A 1 66.44 5.25 -98.84
N ARG A 2 65.56 4.97 -97.86
CA ARG A 2 65.54 3.84 -96.92
C ARG A 2 64.74 4.28 -95.68
N ARG A 3 63.57 3.66 -95.53
CA ARG A 3 62.71 3.76 -94.34
C ARG A 3 63.35 2.91 -93.25
N SER A 4 63.47 3.47 -92.05
CA SER A 4 63.80 2.73 -90.82
C SER A 4 62.56 2.77 -89.92
N ILE A 5 62.04 1.59 -89.59
CA ILE A 5 60.92 1.40 -88.66
C ILE A 5 61.50 1.42 -87.25
N SER A 6 61.03 2.33 -86.39
CA SER A 6 61.28 2.28 -84.95
C SER A 6 59.99 1.89 -84.23
N LEU A 7 60.09 0.76 -83.53
CA LEU A 7 59.05 0.13 -82.72
C LEU A 7 58.89 0.94 -81.41
N ALA A 8 57.72 1.55 -81.21
CA ALA A 8 57.39 2.23 -79.96
C ALA A 8 56.79 1.22 -78.97
N VAL A 9 57.52 0.91 -77.89
CA VAL A 9 56.99 0.19 -76.74
C VAL A 9 56.45 1.23 -75.77
N ALA A 10 55.12 1.35 -75.68
CA ALA A 10 54.45 2.19 -74.71
C ALA A 10 54.34 1.44 -73.38
N THR A 11 55.13 1.85 -72.38
CA THR A 11 54.97 1.39 -71.00
C THR A 11 53.80 2.13 -70.37
N LEU A 12 52.66 1.45 -70.22
CA LEU A 12 51.49 1.95 -69.53
C LEU A 12 51.73 1.88 -68.00
N CYS A 13 52.02 3.03 -67.39
CA CYS A 13 52.00 3.16 -65.92
C CYS A 13 50.54 3.15 -65.45
N ILE A 14 50.06 2.01 -64.94
CA ILE A 14 48.80 1.95 -64.19
C ILE A 14 49.11 2.41 -62.76
N SER A 15 48.72 3.63 -62.41
CA SER A 15 48.65 4.05 -61.01
C SER A 15 47.47 3.34 -60.35
N LEU A 16 47.72 2.44 -59.39
CA LEU A 16 46.66 1.97 -58.50
C LEU A 16 46.21 3.13 -57.61
N ALA A 17 45.01 3.65 -57.84
CA ALA A 17 44.32 4.45 -56.85
C ALA A 17 43.89 3.53 -55.70
N ALA A 18 44.26 3.87 -54.46
CA ALA A 18 43.74 3.20 -53.28
C ALA A 18 42.21 3.37 -53.22
N PRO A 19 41.44 2.33 -52.85
CA PRO A 19 39.99 2.47 -52.72
C PRO A 19 39.67 3.47 -51.61
N ALA A 20 38.68 4.33 -51.89
CA ALA A 20 38.18 5.34 -50.97
C ALA A 20 37.82 4.73 -49.61
N GLY A 21 38.17 5.45 -48.54
CA GLY A 21 38.07 5.02 -47.16
C GLY A 21 36.68 4.51 -46.78
N THR A 22 36.65 3.43 -46.02
CA THR A 22 35.49 3.08 -45.20
C THR A 22 35.38 4.13 -44.09
N SER A 23 34.36 4.99 -44.14
CA SER A 23 33.94 5.73 -42.95
C SER A 23 33.77 4.75 -41.79
N PRO A 24 34.32 5.00 -40.60
CA PRO A 24 34.09 4.13 -39.46
C PRO A 24 32.58 4.12 -39.19
N ILE A 25 31.98 2.93 -39.17
CA ILE A 25 30.61 2.73 -38.69
C ILE A 25 30.64 3.22 -37.24
N ALA A 26 29.92 4.30 -36.93
CA ALA A 26 29.83 4.79 -35.56
C ALA A 26 29.37 3.64 -34.65
N ALA A 27 30.14 3.31 -33.62
CA ALA A 27 29.76 2.28 -32.67
C ALA A 27 28.43 2.67 -32.01
N GLU A 28 27.42 1.80 -32.06
CA GLU A 28 26.18 2.04 -31.33
C GLU A 28 26.46 2.05 -29.83
N ASN A 29 25.97 3.08 -29.13
CA ASN A 29 26.08 3.16 -27.69
C ASN A 29 25.25 2.02 -27.04
N PRO A 30 25.83 1.16 -26.17
CA PRO A 30 25.10 0.08 -25.51
C PRO A 30 24.17 0.55 -24.37
N LEU A 31 24.17 1.84 -24.01
CA LEU A 31 23.31 2.39 -22.97
C LEU A 31 21.83 2.12 -23.30
N ARG A 32 21.12 1.48 -22.37
CA ARG A 32 19.67 1.27 -22.43
C ARG A 32 19.06 1.55 -21.08
N ILE A 33 17.81 2.00 -21.07
CA ILE A 33 17.04 2.22 -19.86
C ILE A 33 15.57 1.85 -20.09
N SER A 34 14.97 1.19 -19.12
CA SER A 34 13.53 0.90 -19.09
C SER A 34 12.99 1.14 -17.68
N LEU A 35 11.82 1.75 -17.57
CA LEU A 35 11.11 1.82 -16.30
C LEU A 35 10.54 0.43 -15.98
N VAL A 36 10.81 -0.04 -14.76
CA VAL A 36 10.30 -1.33 -14.25
C VAL A 36 9.20 -1.14 -13.22
N LEU A 37 9.16 0.00 -12.55
CA LEU A 37 8.09 0.38 -11.62
C LEU A 37 7.81 1.89 -11.67
N PRO A 38 6.55 2.29 -11.41
CA PRO A 38 5.36 1.45 -11.52
C PRO A 38 5.12 1.04 -12.98
N SER A 39 4.31 0.01 -13.22
CA SER A 39 3.70 -0.22 -14.53
C SER A 39 2.50 0.73 -14.72
N ARG A 40 1.75 0.59 -15.81
CA ARG A 40 0.47 1.31 -15.96
C ARG A 40 -0.49 0.89 -14.84
N ALA A 41 -0.68 1.78 -13.87
CA ALA A 41 -1.47 1.51 -12.67
C ALA A 41 -2.04 2.80 -12.07
N THR A 42 -3.06 2.64 -11.22
CA THR A 42 -3.45 3.69 -10.26
C THR A 42 -2.48 3.66 -9.08
N ILE A 43 -1.90 4.80 -8.72
CA ILE A 43 -0.91 4.95 -7.65
C ILE A 43 -1.38 5.99 -6.63
N ALA A 44 -0.91 5.89 -5.39
CA ALA A 44 -1.24 6.84 -4.32
C ALA A 44 -0.15 6.81 -3.23
N ASN A 45 -0.16 7.83 -2.39
CA ASN A 45 0.80 8.07 -1.30
C ASN A 45 2.26 8.05 -1.74
N SER A 46 2.94 6.93 -1.57
CA SER A 46 4.37 6.80 -1.81
C SER A 46 4.61 5.59 -2.68
N VAL A 47 5.17 5.79 -3.87
CA VAL A 47 5.48 4.71 -4.82
C VAL A 47 6.94 4.78 -5.24
N PHE A 48 7.59 3.63 -5.43
CA PHE A 48 8.90 3.62 -6.06
C PHE A 48 8.77 3.81 -7.57
N VAL A 49 9.52 4.76 -8.10
CA VAL A 49 9.79 4.85 -9.54
C VAL A 49 11.18 4.26 -9.75
N ALA A 50 11.26 3.16 -10.49
CA ALA A 50 12.49 2.39 -10.64
C ALA A 50 12.78 2.08 -12.09
N ALA A 51 14.06 2.04 -12.44
CA ALA A 51 14.53 1.74 -13.78
C ALA A 51 15.55 0.61 -13.78
N GLN A 52 15.52 -0.21 -14.84
CA GLN A 52 16.61 -1.11 -15.20
C GLN A 52 17.48 -0.41 -16.25
N VAL A 53 18.78 -0.41 -16.02
CA VAL A 53 19.77 0.23 -16.89
C VAL A 53 20.86 -0.78 -17.25
N SER A 54 21.30 -0.77 -18.51
CA SER A 54 22.44 -1.54 -18.99
C SER A 54 23.42 -0.65 -19.76
N GLY A 55 24.70 -1.02 -19.78
CA GLY A 55 25.78 -0.20 -20.33
C GLY A 55 26.47 0.65 -19.26
N ASP A 56 27.41 1.50 -19.68
CA ASP A 56 28.14 2.39 -18.77
C ASP A 56 27.21 3.54 -18.35
N VAL A 57 26.81 3.59 -17.08
CA VAL A 57 25.91 4.62 -16.55
C VAL A 57 26.59 5.36 -15.40
N ILE A 58 26.47 6.69 -15.40
CA ILE A 58 26.94 7.57 -14.31
C ILE A 58 25.80 8.21 -13.53
N GLY A 59 24.58 8.17 -14.08
CA GLY A 59 23.41 8.73 -13.42
C GLY A 59 22.12 8.46 -14.15
N VAL A 60 21.04 8.36 -13.38
CA VAL A 60 19.66 8.29 -13.86
C VAL A 60 18.86 9.42 -13.23
N GLN A 61 18.28 10.28 -14.06
CA GLN A 61 17.31 11.29 -13.61
C GLN A 61 15.89 10.78 -13.88
N PHE A 62 15.08 10.66 -12.82
CA PHE A 62 13.65 10.36 -12.94
C PHE A 62 12.84 11.64 -13.14
N SER A 63 11.65 11.50 -13.73
CA SER A 63 10.77 12.63 -14.04
C SER A 63 9.29 12.29 -13.88
N LEU A 64 8.50 13.32 -13.55
CA LEU A 64 7.04 13.34 -13.50
C LEU A 64 6.56 14.48 -14.39
N ASP A 65 5.75 14.17 -15.41
CA ASP A 65 5.24 15.12 -16.40
C ASP A 65 6.33 16.00 -17.05
N GLY A 66 7.52 15.41 -17.22
CA GLY A 66 8.69 16.08 -17.79
C GLY A 66 9.53 16.89 -16.78
N ALA A 67 9.05 17.10 -15.55
CA ALA A 67 9.82 17.74 -14.48
C ALA A 67 10.65 16.72 -13.69
N SER A 68 11.81 17.13 -13.15
CA SER A 68 12.66 16.24 -12.34
C SER A 68 11.96 15.75 -11.08
N LEU A 69 12.01 14.44 -10.86
CA LEU A 69 11.47 13.76 -9.68
C LEU A 69 12.63 13.35 -8.77
N GLY A 70 13.07 14.28 -7.93
CA GLY A 70 14.24 14.12 -7.06
C GLY A 70 15.59 14.31 -7.79
N GLU A 71 16.67 14.06 -7.06
CA GLU A 71 18.05 14.17 -7.56
C GLU A 71 18.46 12.96 -8.43
N PRO A 72 19.46 13.11 -9.33
CA PRO A 72 19.99 12.00 -10.10
C PRO A 72 20.53 10.85 -9.23
N VAL A 73 20.17 9.62 -9.57
CA VAL A 73 20.65 8.42 -8.90
C VAL A 73 21.91 7.91 -9.61
N SER A 74 23.07 7.99 -8.95
CA SER A 74 24.38 7.65 -9.54
C SER A 74 24.78 6.18 -9.39
N ASN A 75 24.12 5.43 -8.51
CA ASN A 75 24.45 4.03 -8.25
C ASN A 75 23.19 3.16 -8.17
N PRO A 76 23.25 1.89 -8.61
CA PRO A 76 22.14 0.96 -8.44
C PRO A 76 21.88 0.68 -6.95
N PRO A 77 20.62 0.41 -6.55
CA PRO A 77 19.43 0.32 -7.41
C PRO A 77 18.93 1.70 -7.86
N PHE A 78 18.70 1.85 -9.18
CA PHE A 78 18.21 3.10 -9.76
C PHE A 78 16.71 3.26 -9.46
N ARG A 79 16.40 3.93 -8.35
CA ARG A 79 15.03 4.23 -7.95
C ARG A 79 14.93 5.52 -7.13
N VAL A 80 13.77 6.15 -7.21
CA VAL A 80 13.35 7.26 -6.33
C VAL A 80 12.05 6.93 -5.63
N ASN A 81 11.84 7.51 -4.46
CA ASN A 81 10.55 7.46 -3.79
C ASN A 81 9.70 8.64 -4.27
N PHE A 82 8.55 8.37 -4.87
CA PHE A 82 7.59 9.36 -5.32
C PHE A 82 6.47 9.50 -4.30
N ASP A 83 6.48 10.60 -3.56
CA ASP A 83 5.35 11.02 -2.74
C ASP A 83 4.29 11.71 -3.61
N THR A 84 3.28 10.95 -4.02
CA THR A 84 2.15 11.43 -4.83
C THR A 84 1.25 12.39 -4.07
N THR A 85 1.29 12.43 -2.73
CA THR A 85 0.42 13.33 -1.93
C THR A 85 0.76 14.80 -2.11
N ARG A 86 1.97 15.09 -2.62
CA ARG A 86 2.45 16.44 -2.92
C ARG A 86 1.96 16.95 -4.28
N GLY A 87 1.36 16.08 -5.10
CA GLY A 87 0.85 16.38 -6.43
C GLY A 87 -0.69 16.32 -6.50
N SER A 88 -1.23 16.63 -7.67
CA SER A 88 -2.66 16.50 -7.96
C SER A 88 -3.07 15.04 -8.18
N ASN A 89 -4.36 14.74 -7.95
CA ASN A 89 -4.94 13.51 -8.49
C ASN A 89 -5.17 13.64 -10.00
N GLY A 90 -5.16 12.52 -10.70
CA GLY A 90 -5.40 12.42 -12.14
C GLY A 90 -4.27 11.71 -12.88
N ARG A 91 -4.29 11.82 -14.20
CA ARG A 91 -3.34 11.14 -15.07
C ARG A 91 -1.98 11.86 -15.07
N HIS A 92 -0.92 11.11 -14.79
CA HIS A 92 0.47 11.57 -14.82
C HIS A 92 1.36 10.68 -15.69
N VAL A 93 2.50 11.21 -16.15
CA VAL A 93 3.46 10.51 -17.00
C VAL A 93 4.82 10.44 -16.32
N LEU A 94 5.30 9.23 -16.05
CA LEU A 94 6.62 8.95 -15.52
C LEU A 94 7.62 8.68 -16.65
N GLY A 95 8.85 9.13 -16.46
CA GLY A 95 9.97 8.89 -17.37
C GLY A 95 11.31 8.88 -16.65
N ALA A 96 12.35 8.37 -17.31
CA ALA A 96 13.72 8.43 -16.81
C ALA A 96 14.73 8.69 -17.95
N ILE A 97 15.85 9.32 -17.60
CA ILE A 97 16.96 9.60 -18.50
C ILE A 97 18.24 9.03 -17.89
N ALA A 98 18.88 8.09 -18.57
CA ALA A 98 20.21 7.59 -18.21
C ALA A 98 21.29 8.40 -18.94
N ARG A 99 22.41 8.64 -18.27
CA ARG A 99 23.61 9.29 -18.83
C ARG A 99 24.83 8.41 -18.64
N ASP A 100 25.69 8.32 -19.66
CA ASP A 100 26.99 7.61 -19.58
C ASP A 100 28.17 8.56 -19.31
N THR A 101 29.36 7.97 -19.12
CA THR A 101 30.63 8.68 -18.90
C THR A 101 31.05 9.55 -20.08
N SER A 102 30.60 9.20 -21.30
CA SER A 102 30.89 9.92 -22.54
C SER A 102 29.90 11.08 -22.78
N GLY A 103 28.91 11.25 -21.90
CA GLY A 103 27.90 12.30 -21.99
C GLY A 103 26.70 11.96 -22.86
N ASN A 104 26.60 10.74 -23.40
CA ASN A 104 25.42 10.33 -24.13
C ASN A 104 24.24 10.14 -23.18
N THR A 105 23.03 10.33 -23.70
CA THR A 105 21.79 10.16 -22.92
C THR A 105 20.80 9.28 -23.66
N VAL A 106 20.09 8.44 -22.91
CA VAL A 106 19.00 7.60 -23.42
C VAL A 106 17.78 7.80 -22.52
N ARG A 107 16.60 7.95 -23.14
CA ARG A 107 15.32 8.10 -22.44
C ARG A 107 14.60 6.76 -22.39
N SER A 108 13.91 6.49 -21.28
CA SER A 108 12.99 5.37 -21.19
C SER A 108 11.74 5.62 -22.05
N GLU A 109 11.00 4.56 -22.36
CA GLU A 109 9.59 4.71 -22.70
C GLU A 109 8.84 5.35 -21.52
N ALA A 110 7.78 6.09 -21.84
CA ALA A 110 6.97 6.79 -20.85
C ALA A 110 5.93 5.84 -20.23
N VAL A 111 5.77 5.87 -18.91
CA VAL A 111 4.73 5.13 -18.20
C VAL A 111 3.64 6.10 -17.76
N THR A 112 2.41 5.87 -18.24
CA THR A 112 1.23 6.58 -17.72
C THR A 112 0.75 5.91 -16.43
N VAL A 113 0.49 6.72 -15.40
CA VAL A 113 -0.14 6.31 -14.14
C VAL A 113 -1.31 7.23 -13.82
N ASP A 114 -2.29 6.74 -13.06
CA ASP A 114 -3.35 7.57 -12.50
C ASP A 114 -3.08 7.78 -11.00
N VAL A 115 -2.72 8.99 -10.61
CA VAL A 115 -2.58 9.35 -9.19
C VAL A 115 -3.97 9.51 -8.59
N ALA A 116 -4.26 8.74 -7.56
CA ALA A 116 -5.51 8.80 -6.83
C ALA A 116 -5.22 8.84 -5.32
N ASN A 117 -4.69 9.97 -4.83
CA ASN A 117 -4.60 10.22 -3.41
C ASN A 117 -6.01 10.30 -2.82
N ARG A 118 -6.40 9.28 -2.05
CA ARG A 118 -7.57 9.39 -1.18
C ARG A 118 -7.12 10.13 0.07
N LEU A 119 -7.29 11.46 0.08
CA LEU A 119 -7.02 12.30 1.26
C LEU A 119 -7.90 11.91 2.47
N GLU A 120 -8.95 11.10 2.24
CA GLU A 120 -9.80 10.56 3.28
C GLU A 120 -9.91 9.04 3.14
N TRP A 121 -9.02 8.33 3.83
CA TRP A 121 -9.12 6.87 4.07
C TRP A 121 -10.41 6.50 4.83
N PHE A 122 -11.05 7.50 5.43
CA PHE A 122 -12.43 7.54 5.85
C PHE A 122 -13.20 8.52 4.93
N SER A 123 -13.47 8.17 3.67
CA SER A 123 -14.23 9.10 2.81
C SER A 123 -15.50 9.54 3.52
N ALA A 124 -15.66 10.84 3.82
CA ALA A 124 -16.90 11.34 4.37
C ALA A 124 -18.05 10.95 3.41
N PHE A 125 -18.89 10.00 3.82
CA PHE A 125 -20.09 9.65 3.07
C PHE A 125 -21.26 10.44 3.64
N THR A 126 -22.27 10.69 2.81
CA THR A 126 -23.53 11.28 3.28
C THR A 126 -24.47 10.13 3.65
N PRO A 127 -24.80 9.92 4.94
CA PRO A 127 -25.69 8.84 5.33
C PRO A 127 -27.10 9.07 4.79
N LEU A 128 -27.73 8.02 4.28
CA LEU A 128 -29.14 8.03 3.91
C LEU A 128 -30.04 7.96 5.15
N ARG A 129 -29.59 7.23 6.18
CA ARG A 129 -30.25 7.15 7.48
C ARG A 129 -29.21 7.26 8.58
N GLN A 130 -29.57 7.96 9.65
CA GLN A 130 -28.78 8.03 10.88
C GLN A 130 -29.62 7.45 12.00
N LEU A 131 -29.08 6.44 12.68
CA LEU A 131 -29.79 5.67 13.71
C LEU A 131 -28.92 5.59 14.96
N PHE A 132 -29.54 5.54 16.13
CA PHE A 132 -28.89 5.48 17.43
C PHE A 132 -29.02 4.10 18.04
N VAL A 133 -27.93 3.62 18.60
CA VAL A 133 -27.81 2.28 19.17
C VAL A 133 -27.30 2.41 20.61
N SER A 134 -27.85 1.64 21.54
CA SER A 134 -27.33 1.52 22.91
C SER A 134 -27.24 0.05 23.34
N SER A 135 -26.43 -0.24 24.34
CA SER A 135 -26.25 -1.61 24.86
C SER A 135 -27.53 -2.19 25.48
N THR A 136 -28.46 -1.32 25.86
CA THR A 136 -29.78 -1.66 26.45
C THR A 136 -30.95 -1.19 25.57
N GLY A 137 -30.68 -0.83 24.32
CA GLY A 137 -31.65 -0.22 23.42
C GLY A 137 -32.81 -1.14 23.09
N THR A 138 -34.03 -0.62 23.17
CA THR A 138 -35.29 -1.33 22.85
C THR A 138 -36.21 -0.51 21.94
N GLY A 139 -35.75 0.69 21.54
CA GLY A 139 -36.51 1.64 20.73
C GLY A 139 -36.33 1.47 19.21
N THR A 140 -36.75 2.48 18.47
CA THR A 140 -36.72 2.49 16.99
C THR A 140 -35.35 2.87 16.42
N GLY A 141 -34.46 3.42 17.24
CA GLY A 141 -33.17 3.97 16.83
C GLY A 141 -33.26 5.32 16.11
N GLU A 142 -34.43 5.93 15.97
CA GLU A 142 -34.56 7.21 15.24
C GLU A 142 -33.99 8.41 16.01
N SER A 143 -33.76 8.27 17.32
CA SER A 143 -33.15 9.29 18.17
C SER A 143 -32.31 8.68 19.29
N SER A 144 -31.41 9.47 19.87
CA SER A 144 -30.63 9.07 21.05
C SER A 144 -31.47 8.78 22.29
N SER A 145 -32.71 9.29 22.35
CA SER A 145 -33.68 9.01 23.42
C SER A 145 -34.49 7.73 23.22
N SER A 146 -34.48 7.17 22.01
CA SER A 146 -35.13 5.89 21.69
C SER A 146 -34.16 4.97 20.92
N PRO A 147 -32.99 4.64 21.49
CA PRO A 147 -31.99 3.86 20.78
C PRO A 147 -32.46 2.41 20.59
N MET A 148 -32.09 1.80 19.47
CA MET A 148 -32.28 0.37 19.23
C MET A 148 -31.11 -0.45 19.80
N SER A 149 -31.26 -1.78 19.87
CA SER A 149 -30.13 -2.66 20.22
C SER A 149 -29.15 -2.80 19.05
N LEU A 150 -27.90 -3.16 19.35
CA LEU A 150 -26.90 -3.47 18.32
C LEU A 150 -27.29 -4.67 17.45
N SER A 151 -27.97 -5.66 18.05
CA SER A 151 -28.51 -6.80 17.30
C SER A 151 -29.60 -6.37 16.30
N ALA A 152 -30.49 -5.45 16.68
CA ALA A 152 -31.50 -4.90 15.78
C ALA A 152 -30.86 -4.06 14.65
N ALA A 153 -29.82 -3.27 14.98
CA ALA A 153 -29.06 -2.50 14.00
C ALA A 153 -28.46 -3.40 12.92
N VAL A 154 -27.68 -4.43 13.30
CA VAL A 154 -27.09 -5.36 12.33
C VAL A 154 -28.15 -6.15 11.54
N ALA A 155 -29.23 -6.57 12.20
CA ALA A 155 -30.30 -7.32 11.56
C ALA A 155 -31.08 -6.49 10.52
N THR A 156 -31.11 -5.16 10.64
CA THR A 156 -31.92 -4.27 9.80
C THR A 156 -31.12 -3.32 8.90
N ALA A 157 -29.79 -3.46 8.89
CA ALA A 157 -28.88 -2.59 8.14
C ALA A 157 -29.17 -2.56 6.63
N ARG A 158 -28.95 -1.39 6.02
CA ARG A 158 -29.14 -1.11 4.59
C ARG A 158 -27.99 -0.22 4.10
N PRO A 159 -27.62 -0.31 2.81
CA PRO A 159 -26.64 0.63 2.24
C PRO A 159 -26.95 2.08 2.61
N GLY A 160 -25.91 2.81 3.04
CA GLY A 160 -26.01 4.22 3.43
C GLY A 160 -26.42 4.47 4.89
N ASP A 161 -26.61 3.43 5.69
CA ASP A 161 -26.89 3.59 7.12
C ASP A 161 -25.64 4.03 7.91
N LEU A 162 -25.83 5.00 8.79
CA LEU A 162 -24.90 5.35 9.86
C LEU A 162 -25.54 5.03 11.22
N TYR A 163 -24.98 4.06 11.92
CA TYR A 163 -25.34 3.72 13.29
C TYR A 163 -24.41 4.44 14.26
N TRP A 164 -24.96 5.42 14.98
CA TRP A 164 -24.36 6.10 16.12
C TRP A 164 -24.50 5.25 17.38
N LEU A 165 -23.42 4.62 17.82
CA LEU A 165 -23.38 3.85 19.06
C LEU A 165 -23.14 4.80 20.23
N LEU A 166 -24.06 4.77 21.19
CA LEU A 166 -23.97 5.47 22.46
C LEU A 166 -23.00 4.76 23.41
N GLY A 167 -22.36 5.51 24.29
CA GLY A 167 -21.34 5.05 25.23
C GLY A 167 -21.84 3.94 26.13
N GLY A 168 -20.96 2.97 26.38
CA GLY A 168 -21.26 1.79 27.18
C GLY A 168 -20.61 0.52 26.65
N THR A 169 -20.82 -0.57 27.37
CA THR A 169 -20.30 -1.90 27.02
C THR A 169 -21.40 -2.75 26.38
N TYR A 170 -21.11 -3.28 25.20
CA TYR A 170 -21.98 -4.11 24.40
C TYR A 170 -21.46 -5.54 24.46
N GLY A 171 -22.04 -6.36 25.32
CA GLY A 171 -21.73 -7.79 25.41
C GLY A 171 -22.27 -8.53 24.20
N VAL A 172 -21.41 -8.79 23.22
CA VAL A 172 -21.79 -9.48 21.97
C VAL A 172 -21.16 -10.87 21.86
N GLY A 173 -20.00 -11.10 22.49
CA GLY A 173 -19.19 -12.30 22.32
C GLY A 173 -18.60 -12.39 20.91
N HIS A 174 -19.44 -12.55 19.89
CA HIS A 174 -19.07 -12.53 18.48
C HIS A 174 -20.14 -11.85 17.62
N LEU A 175 -19.82 -10.65 17.13
CA LEU A 175 -20.67 -9.88 16.22
C LEU A 175 -20.30 -10.17 14.77
N ILE A 176 -21.27 -10.55 13.94
CA ILE A 176 -21.03 -10.81 12.51
C ILE A 176 -21.87 -9.85 11.67
N LEU A 177 -21.20 -9.03 10.86
CA LEU A 177 -21.83 -8.13 9.91
C LEU A 177 -22.02 -8.84 8.57
N THR A 178 -23.27 -9.15 8.23
CA THR A 178 -23.63 -9.97 7.06
C THR A 178 -24.37 -9.21 5.97
N ARG A 179 -24.77 -7.96 6.21
CA ARG A 179 -25.46 -7.12 5.23
C ARG A 179 -24.45 -6.21 4.52
N ALA A 180 -24.52 -6.14 3.19
CA ALA A 180 -23.58 -5.35 2.40
C ALA A 180 -24.04 -3.90 2.23
N GLY A 181 -23.10 -2.97 2.38
CA GLY A 181 -23.20 -1.62 1.82
C GLY A 181 -22.74 -1.60 0.35
N THR A 182 -22.50 -0.40 -0.16
CA THR A 182 -21.85 -0.18 -1.46
C THR A 182 -20.70 0.80 -1.32
N GLU A 183 -19.86 0.94 -2.35
CA GLU A 183 -18.72 1.87 -2.32
C GLU A 183 -19.15 3.34 -2.07
N THR A 184 -20.34 3.72 -2.55
CA THR A 184 -20.90 5.08 -2.36
C THR A 184 -21.84 5.18 -1.17
N GLU A 185 -22.38 4.05 -0.70
CA GLU A 185 -23.35 3.97 0.39
C GLU A 185 -22.92 2.88 1.39
N PRO A 186 -21.82 3.11 2.13
CA PRO A 186 -21.34 2.15 3.11
C PRO A 186 -22.33 2.02 4.28
N ILE A 187 -22.19 0.94 5.04
CA ILE A 187 -22.84 0.78 6.35
C ILE A 187 -21.81 1.07 7.42
N ALA A 188 -22.02 2.09 8.25
CA ALA A 188 -21.05 2.48 9.26
C ALA A 188 -21.60 2.30 10.68
N TYR A 189 -20.77 1.71 11.55
CA TYR A 189 -21.00 1.57 12.99
C TYR A 189 -19.99 2.44 13.70
N ARG A 190 -20.45 3.54 14.30
CA ARG A 190 -19.57 4.62 14.77
C ARG A 190 -19.93 5.05 16.18
N ALA A 191 -18.92 5.19 17.04
CA ALA A 191 -19.12 5.80 18.35
C ALA A 191 -19.54 7.27 18.22
N VAL A 192 -20.49 7.70 19.05
CA VAL A 192 -20.80 9.12 19.20
C VAL A 192 -19.54 9.84 19.70
N SER A 193 -19.28 11.03 19.13
CA SER A 193 -18.08 11.80 19.43
C SER A 193 -17.95 12.07 20.93
N GLY A 194 -16.80 11.69 21.51
CA GLY A 194 -16.50 11.87 22.94
C GLY A 194 -17.04 10.76 23.83
N GLU A 195 -17.80 9.80 23.30
CA GLU A 195 -18.29 8.64 24.04
C GLU A 195 -17.38 7.43 23.85
N ARG A 196 -17.22 6.63 24.91
CA ARG A 196 -16.46 5.38 24.87
C ARG A 196 -17.43 4.22 24.66
N VAL A 197 -17.31 3.56 23.51
CA VAL A 197 -18.12 2.40 23.13
C VAL A 197 -17.23 1.16 23.16
N THR A 198 -17.48 0.25 24.10
CA THR A 198 -16.75 -1.01 24.20
C THR A 198 -17.60 -2.14 23.65
N ILE A 199 -17.12 -2.82 22.63
CA ILE A 199 -17.64 -4.12 22.20
C ILE A 199 -16.91 -5.18 23.02
N ASP A 200 -17.63 -5.81 23.96
CA ASP A 200 -17.14 -6.96 24.71
C ASP A 200 -17.36 -8.22 23.85
N GLY A 201 -16.33 -8.56 23.08
CA GLY A 201 -16.43 -9.52 22.00
C GLY A 201 -15.45 -9.30 20.86
N THR A 202 -15.74 -9.98 19.76
CA THR A 202 -15.04 -9.88 18.48
C THR A 202 -16.00 -9.44 17.38
N VAL A 203 -15.50 -8.82 16.32
CA VAL A 203 -16.31 -8.32 15.20
C VAL A 203 -15.80 -8.91 13.88
N THR A 204 -16.63 -9.70 13.19
CA THR A 204 -16.36 -10.19 11.85
C THR A 204 -17.17 -9.42 10.81
N VAL A 205 -16.46 -8.82 9.85
CA VAL A 205 -17.02 -8.10 8.71
C VAL A 205 -17.06 -9.01 7.48
N ASN A 206 -18.19 -9.70 7.28
CA ASN A 206 -18.40 -10.69 6.22
C ASN A 206 -19.08 -10.14 4.96
N ALA A 207 -19.45 -8.86 4.95
CA ALA A 207 -20.15 -8.25 3.84
C ALA A 207 -19.51 -6.92 3.41
N ALA A 208 -19.66 -6.58 2.13
CA ALA A 208 -18.96 -5.46 1.52
C ALA A 208 -19.29 -4.10 2.16
N ASP A 209 -18.31 -3.20 2.12
CA ASP A 209 -18.44 -1.78 2.48
C ASP A 209 -19.08 -1.51 3.86
N ASN A 210 -18.71 -2.34 4.85
CA ASN A 210 -19.03 -2.15 6.27
C ASN A 210 -17.85 -1.51 7.01
N TRP A 211 -18.11 -0.45 7.78
CA TRP A 211 -17.09 0.34 8.46
C TRP A 211 -17.27 0.27 9.98
N ILE A 212 -16.21 -0.15 10.69
CA ILE A 212 -16.12 -0.13 12.16
C ILE A 212 -15.30 1.08 12.55
N TRP A 213 -15.91 2.04 13.25
CA TRP A 213 -15.32 3.37 13.44
C TRP A 213 -15.35 3.85 14.88
N GLY A 214 -14.16 4.02 15.47
CA GLY A 214 -14.01 4.71 16.75
C GLY A 214 -14.48 3.87 17.92
N LEU A 215 -14.49 2.55 17.77
CA LEU A 215 -14.94 1.63 18.81
C LEU A 215 -13.74 1.10 19.60
N GLU A 216 -13.97 0.74 20.85
CA GLU A 216 -13.08 -0.14 21.58
C GLU A 216 -13.55 -1.59 21.43
N ILE A 217 -12.62 -2.49 21.11
CA ILE A 217 -12.88 -3.92 21.01
C ILE A 217 -11.99 -4.62 22.03
N SER A 218 -12.61 -5.30 22.99
CA SER A 218 -11.89 -6.05 24.02
C SER A 218 -12.68 -7.26 24.49
N GLY A 219 -12.00 -8.21 25.11
CA GLY A 219 -12.63 -9.40 25.68
C GLY A 219 -12.00 -10.71 25.20
N GLN A 220 -11.84 -11.62 26.15
CA GLN A 220 -11.25 -12.95 25.94
C GLN A 220 -12.34 -13.94 25.50
N HIS A 221 -12.70 -13.89 24.21
CA HIS A 221 -13.69 -14.81 23.62
C HIS A 221 -12.99 -15.89 22.78
N ALA A 222 -13.73 -16.93 22.36
CA ALA A 222 -13.22 -18.21 21.84
C ALA A 222 -11.90 -18.14 21.05
N ALA A 223 -10.98 -19.07 21.37
CA ALA A 223 -9.68 -19.19 20.71
C ALA A 223 -9.83 -19.23 19.18
N GLY A 224 -9.18 -18.28 18.49
CA GLY A 224 -9.09 -18.23 17.03
C GLY A 224 -9.78 -17.05 16.35
N ASN A 225 -10.66 -16.30 17.03
CA ASN A 225 -11.27 -15.10 16.45
C ASN A 225 -10.43 -13.85 16.69
N ASP A 226 -10.27 -13.04 15.66
CA ASP A 226 -9.59 -11.75 15.73
C ASP A 226 -10.49 -10.69 16.37
N GLY A 227 -9.91 -9.65 16.98
CA GLY A 227 -10.66 -8.52 17.54
C GLY A 227 -11.57 -7.90 16.48
N ILE A 228 -10.98 -7.47 15.36
CA ILE A 228 -11.72 -7.13 14.14
C ILE A 228 -11.22 -7.99 12.98
N GLU A 229 -12.14 -8.65 12.31
CA GLU A 229 -11.87 -9.52 11.18
C GLU A 229 -12.49 -8.96 9.90
N LEU A 230 -11.67 -8.61 8.91
CA LEU A 230 -12.08 -8.08 7.61
C LEU A 230 -12.06 -9.19 6.56
N ARG A 231 -13.25 -9.65 6.14
CA ARG A 231 -13.45 -10.75 5.17
C ARG A 231 -14.20 -10.32 3.91
N ALA A 232 -14.36 -9.02 3.66
CA ALA A 232 -15.08 -8.51 2.50
C ALA A 232 -14.44 -7.27 1.87
N ALA A 233 -14.82 -6.99 0.63
CA ALA A 233 -14.34 -5.84 -0.13
C ALA A 233 -14.86 -4.52 0.49
N GLY A 234 -14.02 -3.49 0.54
CA GLY A 234 -14.39 -2.19 1.09
C GLY A 234 -14.61 -2.16 2.60
N ALA A 235 -14.35 -3.27 3.31
CA ALA A 235 -14.44 -3.33 4.77
C ALA A 235 -13.38 -2.42 5.40
N ARG A 236 -13.76 -1.67 6.44
CA ARG A 236 -12.87 -0.70 7.09
C ARG A 236 -12.85 -0.82 8.60
N ALA A 237 -11.66 -0.76 9.19
CA ALA A 237 -11.42 -0.53 10.61
C ALA A 237 -10.76 0.85 10.77
N ILE A 238 -11.48 1.79 11.38
CA ILE A 238 -11.11 3.21 11.44
C ILE A 238 -11.06 3.67 12.91
N ASN A 239 -9.92 4.17 13.37
CA ASN A 239 -9.73 4.81 14.68
C ASN A 239 -10.20 3.96 15.87
N ASN A 240 -10.12 2.63 15.78
CA ASN A 240 -10.53 1.74 16.86
C ASN A 240 -9.40 1.55 17.88
N VAL A 241 -9.77 1.19 19.10
CA VAL A 241 -8.84 0.73 20.15
C VAL A 241 -9.08 -0.76 20.36
N ILE A 242 -8.07 -1.61 20.15
CA ILE A 242 -8.25 -3.07 20.19
C ILE A 242 -7.26 -3.67 21.17
N HIS A 243 -7.76 -4.34 22.19
CA HIS A 243 -6.89 -4.92 23.21
C HIS A 243 -7.51 -6.08 23.96
N ASP A 244 -6.65 -6.87 24.61
CA ASP A 244 -7.07 -8.00 25.45
C ASP A 244 -8.01 -8.96 24.70
N VAL A 245 -7.69 -9.25 23.43
CA VAL A 245 -8.38 -10.21 22.57
C VAL A 245 -7.60 -11.51 22.45
N ALA A 246 -8.29 -12.63 22.26
CA ALA A 246 -7.68 -13.96 22.24
C ALA A 246 -6.95 -14.31 20.92
N GLY A 247 -7.46 -13.85 19.77
CA GLY A 247 -6.85 -14.03 18.45
C GLY A 247 -5.95 -12.86 18.04
N ASN A 248 -5.89 -12.56 16.74
CA ASN A 248 -5.17 -11.36 16.29
C ASN A 248 -5.92 -10.10 16.72
N GLY A 249 -5.24 -8.95 16.81
CA GLY A 249 -5.93 -7.66 17.00
C GLY A 249 -6.83 -7.34 15.81
N ILE A 250 -6.24 -7.25 14.61
CA ILE A 250 -6.97 -7.17 13.34
C ILE A 250 -6.50 -8.27 12.39
N GLY A 251 -7.45 -9.05 11.87
CA GLY A 251 -7.24 -9.97 10.76
C GLY A 251 -7.82 -9.46 9.45
N ALA A 252 -7.00 -9.30 8.41
CA ALA A 252 -7.45 -8.90 7.08
C ALA A 252 -7.22 -10.04 6.07
N TRP A 253 -8.25 -10.85 5.84
CA TRP A 253 -8.18 -12.08 5.05
C TRP A 253 -8.21 -11.84 3.54
N ASN A 254 -7.79 -12.81 2.73
CA ASN A 254 -7.72 -12.77 1.26
C ASN A 254 -9.11 -12.76 0.56
N LEU A 255 -10.05 -11.99 1.09
CA LEU A 255 -11.44 -11.91 0.64
C LEU A 255 -11.81 -10.43 0.47
N GLY A 256 -11.50 -9.88 -0.70
CA GLY A 256 -12.04 -8.60 -1.15
C GLY A 256 -11.04 -7.45 -1.28
N ALA A 257 -11.24 -6.67 -2.35
CA ALA A 257 -10.47 -5.46 -2.66
C ALA A 257 -10.81 -4.28 -1.74
N ARG A 258 -9.96 -3.25 -1.69
CA ARG A 258 -10.25 -1.96 -1.03
C ARG A 258 -10.44 -2.02 0.50
N GLN A 259 -9.86 -3.01 1.18
CA GLN A 259 -9.88 -3.03 2.65
C GLN A 259 -9.01 -1.91 3.23
N VAL A 260 -9.47 -1.26 4.29
CA VAL A 260 -8.76 -0.14 4.94
C VAL A 260 -8.66 -0.35 6.45
N ILE A 261 -7.43 -0.22 6.96
CA ILE A 261 -7.11 -0.25 8.39
C ILE A 261 -6.40 1.07 8.70
N TYR A 262 -7.13 2.00 9.29
CA TYR A 262 -6.73 3.40 9.46
C TYR A 262 -6.80 3.83 10.91
N GLY A 263 -5.74 4.43 11.45
CA GLY A 263 -5.80 5.18 12.71
C GLY A 263 -6.03 4.35 13.97
N ASN A 264 -5.97 3.02 13.90
CA ASN A 264 -6.30 2.15 15.03
C ASN A 264 -5.14 2.09 16.03
N VAL A 265 -5.46 1.89 17.32
CA VAL A 265 -4.50 1.61 18.39
C VAL A 265 -4.69 0.18 18.85
N LEU A 266 -3.65 -0.65 18.80
CA LEU A 266 -3.73 -2.05 19.19
C LEU A 266 -2.69 -2.37 20.28
N TYR A 267 -3.11 -3.02 21.37
CA TYR A 267 -2.22 -3.41 22.47
C TYR A 267 -2.74 -4.62 23.26
N GLY A 268 -1.94 -5.15 24.20
CA GLY A 268 -2.43 -6.15 25.16
C GLY A 268 -2.80 -7.51 24.56
N GLY A 269 -1.98 -8.05 23.66
CA GLY A 269 -2.12 -9.44 23.21
C GLY A 269 -1.89 -10.44 24.36
N VAL A 270 -2.57 -11.58 24.33
CA VAL A 270 -2.57 -12.53 25.46
C VAL A 270 -1.20 -13.21 25.66
N GLU A 271 -0.90 -13.54 26.92
CA GLU A 271 0.27 -14.32 27.36
C GLU A 271 0.21 -15.82 26.98
N THR A 272 -0.19 -16.18 25.75
CA THR A 272 -0.11 -17.60 25.32
C THR A 272 1.33 -17.98 24.95
N PRO A 273 1.74 -19.26 25.02
CA PRO A 273 3.05 -19.71 24.53
C PRO A 273 3.29 -19.27 23.07
N LEU A 274 4.55 -19.02 22.69
CA LEU A 274 4.96 -18.44 21.39
C LEU A 274 4.33 -19.10 20.15
N GLU A 275 3.96 -20.38 20.24
CA GLU A 275 3.42 -21.20 19.16
C GLU A 275 1.90 -20.99 18.91
N GLN A 276 1.21 -20.23 19.78
CA GLN A 276 -0.24 -20.01 19.75
C GLN A 276 -0.63 -18.52 19.83
N ARG A 277 0.30 -17.58 19.62
CA ARG A 277 0.02 -16.14 19.76
C ARG A 277 -0.66 -15.58 18.51
N GLY A 278 -1.77 -14.87 18.72
CA GLY A 278 -2.32 -13.95 17.73
C GLY A 278 -1.39 -12.75 17.53
N HIS A 279 -1.27 -12.28 16.29
CA HIS A 279 -0.57 -11.08 15.89
C HIS A 279 -1.37 -9.83 16.24
N LEU A 280 -0.73 -8.67 16.47
CA LEU A 280 -1.49 -7.41 16.54
C LEU A 280 -2.24 -7.19 15.22
N VAL A 281 -1.58 -7.48 14.10
CA VAL A 281 -2.21 -7.48 12.77
C VAL A 281 -1.75 -8.69 11.98
N TYR A 282 -2.71 -9.44 11.44
CA TYR A 282 -2.49 -10.50 10.47
C TYR A 282 -3.19 -10.14 9.16
N THR A 283 -2.47 -10.21 8.04
CA THR A 283 -3.07 -9.89 6.74
C THR A 283 -2.63 -10.86 5.65
N GLN A 284 -3.56 -11.18 4.78
CA GLN A 284 -3.35 -11.96 3.56
C GLN A 284 -3.83 -11.14 2.37
N ASN A 285 -3.04 -11.07 1.30
CA ASN A 285 -3.47 -10.40 0.07
C ASN A 285 -2.95 -11.11 -1.18
N ASP A 286 -3.86 -11.39 -2.11
CA ASP A 286 -3.51 -11.62 -3.51
C ASP A 286 -3.73 -10.31 -4.27
N PHE A 287 -2.61 -9.63 -4.55
CA PHE A 287 -2.63 -8.34 -5.23
C PHE A 287 -3.25 -8.43 -6.63
N ARG A 288 -3.05 -9.54 -7.35
CA ARG A 288 -3.57 -9.67 -8.73
C ARG A 288 -5.07 -9.84 -8.74
N ALA A 289 -5.61 -10.55 -7.75
CA ALA A 289 -7.05 -10.79 -7.63
C ALA A 289 -7.80 -9.61 -6.97
N TYR A 290 -7.20 -8.96 -5.96
CA TYR A 290 -7.91 -8.04 -5.07
C TYR A 290 -7.29 -6.64 -4.96
N GLY A 291 -6.17 -6.38 -5.64
CA GLY A 291 -5.52 -5.07 -5.61
C GLY A 291 -4.93 -4.73 -4.23
N TYR A 292 -4.98 -3.45 -3.86
CA TYR A 292 -4.36 -2.96 -2.63
C TYR A 292 -5.28 -3.10 -1.40
N LYS A 293 -4.64 -3.40 -0.27
CA LYS A 293 -5.16 -3.15 1.08
C LYS A 293 -4.38 -1.98 1.66
N TYR A 294 -5.07 -1.15 2.44
CA TYR A 294 -4.47 0.06 2.96
C TYR A 294 -4.31 0.00 4.47
N PHE A 295 -3.08 0.20 4.94
CA PHE A 295 -2.72 0.29 6.34
C PHE A 295 -2.09 1.67 6.57
N ILE A 296 -2.76 2.53 7.34
CA ILE A 296 -2.35 3.93 7.48
C ILE A 296 -2.48 4.40 8.94
N GLY A 297 -1.41 4.97 9.49
CA GLY A 297 -1.47 5.72 10.75
C GLY A 297 -1.95 4.91 11.96
N ASN A 298 -1.71 3.60 11.98
CA ASN A 298 -2.06 2.74 13.12
C ASN A 298 -0.91 2.72 14.13
N THR A 299 -1.26 2.69 15.42
CA THR A 299 -0.31 2.60 16.54
C THR A 299 -0.38 1.21 17.15
N PHE A 300 0.78 0.58 17.34
CA PHE A 300 0.90 -0.76 17.92
C PHE A 300 1.74 -0.68 19.18
N VAL A 301 1.18 -1.10 20.31
CA VAL A 301 1.87 -1.15 21.60
C VAL A 301 1.84 -2.59 22.09
N ASP A 302 2.87 -3.36 21.75
CA ASP A 302 3.08 -4.66 22.37
C ASP A 302 3.68 -4.42 23.78
N PRO A 303 3.04 -4.86 24.89
CA PRO A 303 3.69 -4.77 26.18
C PRO A 303 5.04 -5.50 26.13
N PRO A 304 6.04 -5.07 26.92
CA PRO A 304 7.34 -5.73 26.97
C PRO A 304 7.14 -7.19 27.34
N GLN A 305 7.19 -8.07 26.34
CA GLN A 305 7.33 -9.49 26.52
C GLN A 305 8.58 -9.71 27.38
N ARG A 306 8.60 -10.74 28.23
CA ARG A 306 9.85 -11.19 28.88
C ARG A 306 10.99 -11.56 27.90
N ALA A 307 10.76 -11.41 26.58
CA ALA A 307 11.70 -11.61 25.49
C ALA A 307 12.00 -10.35 24.63
N CYS A 308 11.38 -9.18 24.89
CA CYS A 308 11.74 -7.96 24.16
C CYS A 308 12.95 -7.30 24.81
N ASN A 309 14.15 -7.75 24.42
CA ASN A 309 15.37 -7.00 24.66
C ASN A 309 15.55 -6.02 23.49
N LEU A 310 15.02 -4.80 23.62
CA LEU A 310 15.41 -3.69 22.77
C LEU A 310 16.78 -3.20 23.26
N ALA A 311 17.87 -3.75 22.71
CA ALA A 311 19.19 -3.30 23.09
C ALA A 311 19.46 -1.95 22.41
N VAL A 312 19.45 -0.86 23.17
CA VAL A 312 19.78 0.48 22.65
C VAL A 312 21.18 0.83 23.12
N ASP A 313 22.06 1.14 22.17
CA ASP A 313 23.38 1.68 22.51
C ASP A 313 23.18 3.06 23.15
N SER A 314 23.61 3.19 24.40
CA SER A 314 23.34 4.36 25.24
C SER A 314 24.07 5.63 24.80
N ARG A 315 25.00 5.55 23.84
CA ARG A 315 25.76 6.71 23.34
C ARG A 315 25.26 7.20 21.99
N SER A 316 24.75 6.30 21.16
CA SER A 316 24.31 6.59 19.79
C SER A 316 22.78 6.59 19.62
N GLY A 317 22.04 6.04 20.59
CA GLY A 317 20.60 5.83 20.46
C GLY A 317 20.21 4.77 19.42
N ALA A 318 21.19 4.06 18.86
CA ALA A 318 20.95 3.04 17.83
C ALA A 318 20.44 1.73 18.47
N VAL A 319 19.42 1.14 17.87
CA VAL A 319 18.93 -0.19 18.23
C VAL A 319 19.93 -1.23 17.69
N THR A 320 20.54 -1.98 18.61
CA THR A 320 21.60 -2.96 18.34
C THR A 320 21.10 -4.40 18.28
N SER A 321 19.88 -4.66 18.78
CA SER A 321 19.11 -5.87 18.47
C SER A 321 17.61 -5.63 18.67
N ALA A 322 16.79 -6.25 17.81
CA ALA A 322 15.33 -6.23 17.89
C ALA A 322 14.79 -7.61 17.51
N SER A 323 14.64 -8.49 18.50
CA SER A 323 13.98 -9.79 18.30
C SER A 323 12.50 -9.64 18.64
N ALA A 324 11.64 -9.66 17.61
CA ALA A 324 10.18 -9.77 17.69
C ALA A 324 9.42 -8.75 18.58
N CYS A 325 9.99 -7.57 18.85
CA CYS A 325 9.30 -6.50 19.61
C CYS A 325 8.12 -5.86 18.84
N PHE A 326 7.99 -6.13 17.54
CA PHE A 326 6.88 -5.73 16.68
C PHE A 326 6.63 -6.87 15.69
N ALA A 327 5.50 -7.57 15.78
CA ALA A 327 5.12 -8.61 14.82
C ALA A 327 4.02 -8.08 13.89
N PHE A 328 4.42 -7.49 12.76
CA PHE A 328 3.56 -7.35 11.59
C PHE A 328 3.84 -8.54 10.67
N GLN A 329 2.88 -9.45 10.55
CA GLN A 329 2.99 -10.58 9.63
C GLN A 329 2.03 -10.37 8.46
N ALA A 330 2.58 -9.93 7.34
CA ALA A 330 1.88 -9.92 6.06
C ALA A 330 2.31 -11.13 5.23
N TYR A 331 1.34 -11.96 4.86
CA TYR A 331 1.53 -13.03 3.90
C TYR A 331 1.03 -12.56 2.53
N THR A 332 1.88 -12.62 1.50
CA THR A 332 1.48 -12.36 0.11
C THR A 332 1.74 -13.62 -0.70
N GLU A 333 0.70 -14.18 -1.31
CA GLU A 333 0.86 -15.19 -2.35
C GLU A 333 1.37 -14.47 -3.61
N GLY A 334 2.68 -14.16 -3.67
CA GLY A 334 3.26 -13.41 -4.79
C GLY A 334 4.52 -12.58 -4.54
N ASN A 335 5.17 -12.67 -3.38
CA ASN A 335 6.48 -12.05 -3.06
C ASN A 335 6.57 -10.51 -3.10
N LEU A 336 5.46 -9.77 -2.96
CA LEU A 336 5.50 -8.30 -2.92
C LEU A 336 4.56 -7.73 -1.86
N VAL A 337 5.15 -7.29 -0.74
CA VAL A 337 4.53 -6.32 0.17
C VAL A 337 4.95 -4.93 -0.29
N THR A 338 4.07 -4.20 -0.97
CA THR A 338 4.27 -2.78 -1.32
C THR A 338 3.19 -1.94 -0.65
N GLY A 339 3.59 -0.97 0.18
CA GLY A 339 2.66 -0.04 0.82
C GLY A 339 2.48 -0.20 2.33
N MET A 340 3.48 -0.72 3.06
CA MET A 340 3.52 -0.54 4.52
C MET A 340 3.92 0.91 4.82
N HIS A 341 2.99 1.67 5.37
CA HIS A 341 3.26 2.99 5.96
C HIS A 341 3.27 2.81 7.48
N LEU A 342 4.48 2.71 8.05
CA LEU A 342 4.72 2.86 9.49
C LEU A 342 4.88 4.35 9.81
#